data_AF-S5ZC75-F1
#
_entry.id   AF-S5ZC75-F1
#
_cell.length_a   1.000
_cell.length_b   1.000
_cell.length_c   1.000
_cell.angle_alpha   90.00
_cell.angle_beta   90.00
_cell.angle_gamma   90.00
#
_symmetry.space_group_name_H-M   'P 1'
#
loop_
_entity.id
_entity.type
_entity.pdbx_description
1 polymer ?
#
loop_
_entity_poly.entity_id
_entity_poly.type
_entity_poly.pdbx_seq_one_letter_code
_entity_poly.pdbx_strand_id
1 'polypeptide(L)'
;MNKYLVLIRRTNEFTGRTLPAHRDFLAELKESGTLLLAGGFADQTGGAYILQCSSQSEAEAIIRRDPMNDPNEAVYELKQWNAN
;
A
#
# COMPACT_ATOMS: atom_id res chain seq x y z
N MET A 1 7.93 -11.76 12.19
CA MET A 1 7.15 -10.55 11.80
C MET A 1 5.84 -10.99 11.20
N ASN A 2 4.77 -10.21 11.39
CA ASN A 2 3.45 -10.48 10.83
C ASN A 2 3.39 -9.95 9.40
N LYS A 3 2.62 -10.63 8.54
CA LYS A 3 2.34 -10.16 7.17
C LYS A 3 1.04 -9.37 7.21
N TYR A 4 0.99 -8.27 6.48
CA TYR A 4 -0.19 -7.43 6.35
C TYR A 4 -0.47 -7.17 4.88
N LEU A 5 -1.68 -7.49 4.43
CA LEU A 5 -2.17 -7.16 3.10
C LEU A 5 -2.77 -5.75 3.14
N VAL A 6 -2.29 -4.90 2.25
CA VAL A 6 -2.88 -3.60 1.97
C VAL A 6 -3.56 -3.66 0.62
N LEU A 7 -4.85 -3.39 0.60
CA LEU A 7 -5.65 -3.26 -0.61
C LEU A 7 -5.88 -1.78 -0.87
N ILE A 8 -5.59 -1.36 -2.09
CA ILE A 8 -5.82 0.00 -2.57
C ILE A 8 -6.90 -0.05 -3.63
N ARG A 9 -7.94 0.75 -3.45
CA ARG A 9 -8.95 1.02 -4.47
C ARG A 9 -8.88 2.49 -4.85
N ARG A 10 -8.72 2.80 -6.14
CA ARG A 10 -8.80 4.17 -6.64
C ARG A 10 -10.22 4.70 -6.48
N THR A 11 -10.33 5.99 -6.20
CA THR A 11 -11.61 6.70 -6.18
C THR A 11 -12.05 7.03 -7.60
N ASN A 12 -13.26 7.57 -7.75
CA ASN A 12 -13.73 8.05 -9.05
C ASN A 12 -13.03 9.37 -9.44
N GLU A 13 -12.49 10.07 -8.45
CA GLU A 13 -11.79 11.34 -8.55
C GLU A 13 -10.27 11.19 -8.76
N PHE A 14 -9.78 9.94 -8.85
CA PHE A 14 -8.37 9.64 -8.99
C PHE A 14 -7.74 10.38 -10.16
N THR A 15 -6.74 11.20 -9.86
CA THR A 15 -6.04 12.02 -10.87
C THR A 15 -4.72 11.39 -11.29
N GLY A 16 -4.16 10.52 -10.44
CA GLY A 16 -2.87 9.87 -10.66
C GLY A 16 -1.67 10.77 -10.41
N ARG A 17 -1.85 12.02 -9.97
CA ARG A 17 -0.75 12.95 -9.64
C ARG A 17 0.18 12.42 -8.53
N THR A 18 -0.36 11.60 -7.62
CA THR A 18 0.37 10.99 -6.50
C THR A 18 1.00 9.65 -6.86
N LEU A 19 0.71 9.10 -8.05
CA LEU A 19 1.18 7.77 -8.45
C LEU A 19 2.71 7.66 -8.57
N PRO A 20 3.44 8.67 -9.09
CA PRO A 20 4.91 8.62 -9.08
C PRO A 20 5.47 8.54 -7.65
N ALA A 21 5.01 9.41 -6.75
CA ALA A 21 5.47 9.44 -5.36
C ALA A 21 5.10 8.15 -4.59
N HIS A 22 3.96 7.54 -4.90
CA HIS A 22 3.58 6.22 -4.39
C HIS A 22 4.54 5.12 -4.84
N ARG A 23 4.99 5.14 -6.11
CA ARG A 23 5.95 4.15 -6.61
C ARG A 23 7.31 4.29 -5.93
N ASP A 24 7.75 5.53 -5.70
CA ASP A 24 9.00 5.81 -4.97
C ASP A 24 8.89 5.32 -3.52
N PHE A 25 7.77 5.59 -2.85
CA PHE A 25 7.47 5.06 -1.51
C PHE A 25 7.53 3.52 -1.45
N LEU A 26 6.93 2.82 -2.42
CA LEU A 26 7.00 1.36 -2.47
C LEU A 26 8.42 0.86 -2.75
N ALA A 27 9.21 1.58 -3.56
CA ALA A 27 10.60 1.24 -3.82
C ALA A 27 11.44 1.33 -2.53
N GLU A 28 11.30 2.41 -1.76
CA GLU A 28 11.98 2.58 -0.45
C GLU A 28 11.64 1.44 0.52
N LEU A 29 10.35 1.07 0.63
CA LEU A 29 9.93 -0.03 1.49
C LEU A 29 10.47 -1.39 1.02
N LYS A 30 10.67 -1.56 -0.28
CA LYS A 30 11.28 -2.77 -0.83
C LYS A 30 12.77 -2.84 -0.49
N GLU A 31 13.47 -1.72 -0.60
CA GLU A 31 14.89 -1.61 -0.23
C GLU A 31 15.12 -1.87 1.26
N SER A 32 14.20 -1.42 2.13
CA SER A 32 14.28 -1.67 3.57
C SER A 32 13.88 -3.09 3.98
N GLY A 33 13.39 -3.92 3.05
CA GLY A 33 12.86 -5.27 3.33
C GLY A 33 11.49 -5.28 4.02
N THR A 34 10.83 -4.13 4.14
CA THR A 34 9.49 -4.00 4.74
C THR A 34 8.40 -4.44 3.77
N LEU A 35 8.59 -4.26 2.47
CA LEU A 35 7.68 -4.67 1.40
C LEU A 35 8.08 -6.03 0.82
N LEU A 36 7.19 -7.02 0.90
CA LEU A 36 7.44 -8.35 0.33
C LEU A 36 7.01 -8.44 -1.13
N LEU A 37 5.87 -7.85 -1.47
CA LEU A 37 5.29 -7.89 -2.80
C LEU A 37 4.38 -6.68 -3.01
N ALA A 38 4.35 -6.15 -4.23
CA ALA A 38 3.40 -5.13 -4.64
C ALA A 38 3.02 -5.32 -6.11
N GLY A 39 1.79 -4.95 -6.46
CA GLY A 39 1.30 -4.99 -7.83
C GLY A 39 -0.01 -4.24 -8.00
N GLY A 40 -0.18 -3.66 -9.19
CA GLY A 40 -1.48 -3.12 -9.62
C GLY A 40 -2.41 -4.23 -10.09
N PHE A 41 -3.72 -4.03 -9.95
CA PHE A 41 -4.72 -4.91 -10.56
C PHE A 41 -4.78 -4.69 -12.07
N ALA A 42 -5.02 -5.75 -12.83
CA ALA A 42 -5.04 -5.71 -14.30
C ALA A 42 -6.13 -4.79 -14.87
N ASP A 43 -7.24 -4.64 -14.13
CA ASP A 43 -8.36 -3.74 -14.48
C ASP A 43 -8.08 -2.27 -14.12
N GLN A 44 -6.90 -1.96 -13.57
CA GLN A 44 -6.47 -0.63 -13.17
C GLN A 44 -7.35 0.04 -12.10
N THR A 45 -8.17 -0.73 -11.38
CA THR A 45 -9.03 -0.22 -10.29
C THR A 45 -8.24 0.09 -9.03
N GLY A 46 -6.98 -0.33 -8.96
CA GLY A 46 -6.11 -0.12 -7.81
C GLY A 46 -4.96 -1.12 -7.79
N GLY A 47 -4.66 -1.65 -6.62
CA GLY A 47 -3.60 -2.62 -6.43
C GLY A 47 -3.54 -3.16 -5.01
N ALA A 48 -2.53 -3.98 -4.77
CA ALA A 48 -2.29 -4.55 -3.46
C ALA A 48 -0.79 -4.66 -3.18
N TYR A 49 -0.45 -4.64 -1.90
CA TYR A 49 0.90 -4.94 -1.46
C TYR A 49 0.93 -5.60 -0.09
N ILE A 50 2.04 -6.29 0.20
CA ILE A 50 2.25 -7.03 1.44
C ILE A 50 3.37 -6.37 2.23
N LEU A 51 3.04 -5.91 3.43
CA LEU A 51 4.02 -5.43 4.41
C LEU A 51 4.40 -6.55 5.39
N GLN A 52 5.65 -6.51 5.84
CA GLN A 52 6.18 -7.33 6.92
C GLN A 52 6.47 -6.43 8.12
N CYS A 53 5.58 -6.44 9.12
CA CYS A 53 5.65 -5.56 10.29
C CYS A 53 5.54 -6.35 11.61
N SER A 54 5.96 -5.76 12.71
CA SER A 54 5.81 -6.32 14.06
C SER A 54 4.37 -6.24 14.58
N SER A 55 3.60 -5.23 14.14
CA SER A 55 2.26 -4.95 14.65
C SER A 55 1.35 -4.26 13.62
N GLN A 56 0.05 -4.25 13.89
CA GLN A 56 -0.92 -3.54 13.05
C GLN A 56 -0.68 -2.02 13.08
N SER A 57 -0.39 -1.46 14.25
CA SER A 57 -0.13 -0.02 14.39
C SER A 57 1.08 0.45 13.58
N GLU A 58 2.11 -0.40 13.44
CA GLU A 58 3.26 -0.13 12.58
C GLU A 58 2.86 -0.14 11.09
N ALA A 59 2.08 -1.14 10.64
CA ALA A 59 1.57 -1.18 9.27
C ALA A 59 0.70 0.05 8.94
N GLU A 60 -0.16 0.49 9.87
CA GLU A 60 -0.96 1.71 9.72
C GLU A 60 -0.08 2.97 9.66
N ALA A 61 0.99 3.04 10.46
CA ALA A 61 1.92 4.16 10.43
C ALA A 61 2.66 4.24 9.09
N ILE A 62 3.01 3.10 8.49
CA ILE A 62 3.58 3.03 7.15
C ILE A 62 2.56 3.51 6.11
N ILE A 63 1.32 3.02 6.13
CA ILE A 63 0.25 3.43 5.20
C ILE A 63 -0.02 4.95 5.27
N ARG A 64 0.01 5.54 6.46
CA ARG A 64 -0.17 7.00 6.63
C ARG A 64 0.93 7.85 5.98
N ARG A 65 2.08 7.27 5.66
CA ARG A 65 3.18 7.97 4.97
C ARG A 65 3.07 7.90 3.45
N ASP A 66 2.21 7.04 2.90
CA ASP A 66 2.05 6.90 1.46
C ASP A 66 1.40 8.16 0.88
N PRO A 67 2.06 8.88 -0.06
CA PRO A 67 1.49 10.08 -0.67
C PRO A 67 0.18 9.85 -1.44
N MET A 68 -0.12 8.61 -1.84
CA MET A 68 -1.38 8.27 -2.50
C MET A 68 -2.51 7.93 -1.50
N ASN A 69 -2.22 7.87 -0.19
CA ASN A 69 -3.24 7.77 0.86
C ASN A 69 -3.93 9.13 1.09
N ASP A 70 -4.52 9.66 0.03
CA ASP A 70 -5.35 10.85 -0.03
C ASP A 70 -6.79 10.40 -0.35
N PRO A 71 -7.81 10.86 0.40
CA PRO A 71 -9.20 10.49 0.16
C PRO A 71 -9.74 10.81 -1.25
N ASN A 72 -9.10 11.71 -1.99
CA ASN A 72 -9.46 12.04 -3.38
C ASN A 72 -8.78 11.11 -4.39
N GLU A 73 -7.73 10.38 -4.02
CA GLU A 73 -6.99 9.50 -4.92
C GLU A 73 -7.36 8.02 -4.70
N ALA A 74 -7.34 7.56 -3.45
CA ALA A 74 -7.53 6.15 -3.15
C ALA A 74 -8.05 5.88 -1.74
N VAL A 75 -8.67 4.70 -1.58
CA VAL A 75 -9.10 4.13 -0.31
C VAL A 75 -8.22 2.92 0.00
N TYR A 76 -7.68 2.89 1.21
CA TYR A 76 -6.81 1.84 1.70
C TYR A 76 -7.55 0.95 2.69
N GLU A 77 -7.41 -0.36 2.55
CA GLU A 77 -7.86 -1.34 3.54
C GLU A 77 -6.66 -2.19 3.99
N LEU A 78 -6.51 -2.32 5.31
CA LEU A 78 -5.45 -3.10 5.94
C LEU A 78 -6.02 -4.36 6.57
N LYS A 79 -5.42 -5.51 6.27
CA LYS A 79 -5.71 -6.79 6.93
C LYS A 79 -4.41 -7.45 7.36
N GLN A 80 -4.38 -7.94 8.60
CA GLN A 80 -3.38 -8.93 8.97
C GLN A 80 -3.61 -10.20 8.15
N TRP A 81 -2.55 -10.74 7.58
CA TRP A 81 -2.63 -11.86 6.65
C TRP A 81 -1.79 -13.05 7.13
N ASN A 82 -2.45 -14.15 7.47
CA ASN A 82 -1.82 -15.40 7.87
C ASN A 82 -1.45 -16.24 6.63
N ALA A 83 -0.63 -15.67 5.75
CA ALA A 83 -0.10 -16.39 4.59
C ALA A 83 1.13 -17.22 4.99
N ASN A 84 1.15 -18.49 4.55
CA ASN A 84 2.25 -19.42 4.78
C ASN A 84 3.46 -19.04 3.92
#